data_AF-A0A4S8LN35-F1
#
_entry.id   AF-A0A4S8LN35-F1
#
_cell.length_a   1.000
_cell.length_b   1.000
_cell.length_c   1.000
_cell.angle_alpha   90.00
_cell.angle_beta   90.00
_cell.angle_gamma   90.00
#
_symmetry.space_group_name_H-M   'P 1'
#
loop_
_entity.id
_entity.type
_entity.pdbx_description
1 polymer ?
#
loop_
_entity_poly.entity_id
_entity_poly.type
_entity_poly.pdbx_seq_one_letter_code
_entity_poly.pdbx_strand_id
1 'polypeptide(L)'
;MANAQRSQLSVVANAQRSRLSVVGANPFSDQNQPMPESSSPASGNPQNIRKRLMAPEGSPSETTTRGPHGEKFRARVGEVDQEREAKEKAEIENAKLQAQILRLQSQLHLGDTTFQEVQMGEDEEDETDQDEAMQDEIEFELLLERLKRAEERNAELFEQGNQMFTQLTEEKTAQGKKISALEARVTEMVNRDEEREEQLKKAEMDLVARENEIQSLISTGRTRHSTSSGQTSQAQAEQDVRMDDIPPITPQPTELWSQLFTRFENLERRFDRIMPEAPTPPVPVSRRRRRHEPNHGSTRYHKEVKQSTLNALPGPVKGIWTDLIRKTFKKLSGVETLVKGHSYKPVDQEVALAFFQGVGPGPEGPTQYRFFFDAEQWRDAKWNKVVASNIAAKILEEAEERDLPTVDLEVIKTCILDHAEQIRSSWRQYIPRSGETRADANIRASQQQKDAEERKRIYSRKEEKFKKRTRSLANLLKDANNADRVQLEMAKDIVEELDVDGQSSEYTDNEDMSGLKVLVPNFRRRAIGPLLHRVDEQARASEKQLRRSLGMRERNNAVKRRRITQEVSRRTVVKKLPQSYYDPGFLAGLSVAERELLVISDRQLTLFEEWAQMQEGVLMRI
;
A
#
# COMPACT_ATOMS: atom_id res chain seq x y z
N MET A 1 50.50 36.47 -33.47
CA MET A 1 51.04 35.80 -32.28
C MET A 1 50.48 34.38 -32.23
N ALA A 2 51.05 33.55 -33.09
CA ALA A 2 50.71 32.16 -33.29
C ALA A 2 51.74 31.28 -32.59
N ASN A 3 51.34 30.06 -32.22
CA ASN A 3 52.20 28.91 -31.97
C ASN A 3 53.35 29.09 -30.96
N ALA A 4 53.07 28.81 -29.70
CA ALA A 4 54.04 28.24 -28.77
C ALA A 4 53.31 27.44 -27.70
N GLN A 5 53.87 26.30 -27.29
CA GLN A 5 53.41 25.40 -26.22
C GLN A 5 52.44 24.26 -26.59
N ARG A 6 52.53 23.76 -27.83
CA ARG A 6 52.36 22.33 -28.13
C ARG A 6 53.73 21.72 -28.38
N SER A 7 54.40 21.28 -27.33
CA SER A 7 55.45 20.24 -27.33
C SER A 7 56.13 20.30 -25.98
N GLN A 8 55.84 19.35 -25.09
CA GLN A 8 56.85 18.65 -24.29
C GLN A 8 56.23 17.35 -23.73
N LEU A 9 56.69 16.25 -24.32
CA LEU A 9 57.00 14.97 -23.66
C LEU A 9 55.88 13.92 -23.53
N SER A 10 55.60 13.31 -24.68
CA SER A 10 55.59 11.85 -24.80
C SER A 10 56.95 11.27 -24.41
N VAL A 11 57.09 10.79 -23.17
CA VAL A 11 58.18 9.90 -22.76
C VAL A 11 57.57 8.81 -21.87
N VAL A 12 57.91 7.56 -22.17
CA VAL A 12 57.52 6.31 -21.50
C VAL A 12 56.19 5.68 -21.94
N ALA A 13 56.17 5.23 -23.20
CA ALA A 13 55.63 3.90 -23.48
C ALA A 13 56.63 2.84 -22.98
N ASN A 14 56.12 1.69 -22.53
CA ASN A 14 56.84 0.42 -22.34
C ASN A 14 57.87 0.31 -21.20
N ALA A 15 57.37 0.09 -19.98
CA ALA A 15 57.99 -0.68 -18.89
C ALA A 15 56.90 -0.82 -17.81
N GLN A 16 56.39 -1.96 -17.32
CA GLN A 16 56.90 -3.30 -17.16
C GLN A 16 55.69 -4.27 -17.20
N ARG A 17 55.58 -5.10 -18.24
CA ARG A 17 54.94 -6.42 -18.13
C ARG A 17 56.08 -7.41 -17.86
N SER A 18 55.83 -8.33 -16.93
CA SER A 18 56.70 -9.43 -16.49
C SER A 18 57.78 -9.09 -15.46
N ARG A 19 57.54 -9.49 -14.20
CA ARG A 19 58.41 -10.39 -13.41
C ARG A 19 57.78 -10.77 -12.05
N LEU A 20 57.49 -12.07 -11.91
CA LEU A 20 57.77 -12.99 -10.78
C LEU A 20 57.19 -12.61 -9.39
N SER A 21 56.23 -13.35 -8.83
CA SER A 21 56.36 -14.67 -8.16
C SER A 21 57.39 -14.72 -7.01
N VAL A 22 56.96 -14.43 -5.78
CA VAL A 22 57.53 -14.96 -4.51
C VAL A 22 56.38 -14.95 -3.48
N VAL A 23 55.76 -16.10 -3.19
CA VAL A 23 55.88 -16.88 -1.94
C VAL A 23 55.60 -16.06 -0.67
N GLY A 24 54.45 -16.34 -0.05
CA GLY A 24 54.03 -15.78 1.23
C GLY A 24 52.96 -16.65 1.88
N ALA A 25 53.43 -17.75 2.47
CA ALA A 25 52.76 -18.73 3.30
C ALA A 25 51.50 -18.25 4.06
N ASN A 26 50.41 -19.01 3.91
CA ASN A 26 49.27 -19.01 4.81
C ASN A 26 49.35 -20.30 5.64
N PRO A 27 49.67 -20.27 6.95
CA PRO A 27 49.55 -21.42 7.81
C PRO A 27 48.23 -21.30 8.60
N PHE A 28 47.29 -22.21 8.38
CA PHE A 28 46.44 -22.78 9.43
C PHE A 28 45.59 -23.88 8.81
N SER A 29 46.13 -25.09 8.91
CA SER A 29 45.41 -26.35 8.75
C SER A 29 44.55 -26.63 9.98
N ASP A 30 43.55 -27.48 9.73
CA ASP A 30 42.91 -28.41 10.65
C ASP A 30 42.03 -27.86 11.77
N GLN A 31 40.72 -28.03 11.56
CA GLN A 31 39.94 -28.90 12.44
C GLN A 31 38.66 -29.38 11.72
N ASN A 32 38.75 -30.61 11.20
CA ASN A 32 37.59 -31.45 10.94
C ASN A 32 37.09 -31.99 12.28
N GLN A 33 35.84 -31.70 12.63
CA GLN A 33 35.06 -32.55 13.53
C GLN A 33 33.64 -32.77 12.99
N PRO A 34 33.08 -33.98 13.22
CA PRO A 34 31.85 -34.43 12.58
C PRO A 34 30.60 -33.92 13.31
N MET A 35 29.56 -33.66 12.51
CA MET A 35 28.21 -33.32 12.96
C MET A 35 27.54 -34.52 13.65
N PRO A 36 26.79 -34.33 14.75
CA PRO A 36 25.99 -35.37 15.36
C PRO A 36 24.64 -35.52 14.66
N GLU A 37 24.24 -36.77 14.48
CA GLU A 37 22.91 -37.20 14.04
C GLU A 37 21.85 -36.78 15.06
N SER A 38 20.80 -36.11 14.58
CA SER A 38 19.55 -35.91 15.33
C SER A 38 18.42 -36.65 14.63
N SER A 39 18.13 -37.83 15.18
CA SER A 39 16.80 -38.37 15.47
C SER A 39 15.57 -37.57 14.99
N SER A 40 14.67 -38.28 14.29
CA SER A 40 13.23 -38.01 14.34
C SER A 40 12.42 -39.31 14.21
N PRO A 41 11.19 -39.35 14.78
CA PRO A 41 10.52 -40.59 15.14
C PRO A 41 9.38 -41.03 14.21
N ALA A 42 9.15 -42.35 14.29
CA ALA A 42 8.03 -43.21 13.93
C ALA A 42 6.68 -42.65 13.44
N SER A 43 6.10 -43.35 12.44
CA SER A 43 4.67 -43.72 12.25
C SER A 43 4.43 -43.99 10.75
N GLY A 44 3.82 -45.05 10.23
CA GLY A 44 3.15 -46.21 10.79
C GLY A 44 2.62 -47.11 9.66
N ASN A 45 2.75 -48.41 9.89
CA ASN A 45 2.02 -49.60 9.41
C ASN A 45 1.80 -49.97 7.91
N PRO A 46 1.88 -51.29 7.59
CA PRO A 46 1.91 -51.85 6.23
C PRO A 46 0.68 -52.71 5.86
N GLN A 47 0.53 -53.05 4.58
CA GLN A 47 -0.10 -54.29 4.11
C GLN A 47 0.52 -54.72 2.78
N ASN A 48 1.18 -55.89 2.72
CA ASN A 48 0.66 -57.08 2.02
C ASN A 48 1.70 -58.20 1.77
N ILE A 49 1.24 -59.43 2.09
CA ILE A 49 1.52 -60.74 1.44
C ILE A 49 2.78 -61.55 1.85
N ARG A 50 2.57 -62.39 2.88
CA ARG A 50 2.89 -63.84 3.05
C ARG A 50 3.22 -64.61 1.75
N LYS A 51 4.19 -65.55 1.65
CA LYS A 51 4.34 -66.92 2.26
C LYS A 51 5.53 -67.58 1.51
N ARG A 52 6.46 -68.35 2.11
CA ARG A 52 6.52 -69.84 2.34
C ARG A 52 8.03 -70.18 2.22
N LEU A 53 8.78 -70.92 3.04
CA LEU A 53 8.77 -72.34 3.45
C LEU A 53 10.04 -72.51 4.32
N MET A 54 9.92 -72.99 5.56
CA MET A 54 10.38 -74.30 6.07
C MET A 54 11.88 -74.48 6.35
N ALA A 55 12.13 -74.88 7.61
CA ALA A 55 13.37 -75.28 8.26
C ALA A 55 13.83 -76.70 7.79
N PRO A 56 14.90 -77.35 8.32
CA PRO A 56 15.11 -77.63 9.76
C PRO A 56 16.56 -77.56 10.29
N GLU A 57 16.62 -77.53 11.62
CA GLU A 57 17.78 -77.75 12.48
C GLU A 57 18.33 -79.18 12.41
N GLY A 58 19.57 -79.36 12.88
CA GLY A 58 20.11 -80.68 13.22
C GLY A 58 21.62 -80.71 13.43
N SER A 59 22.10 -80.20 14.57
CA SER A 59 23.36 -80.65 15.21
C SER A 59 23.18 -82.13 15.64
N PRO A 60 24.23 -82.97 15.82
CA PRO A 60 25.15 -82.79 16.95
C PRO A 60 26.62 -83.28 16.77
N SER A 61 27.42 -82.84 17.74
CA SER A 61 28.71 -83.32 18.25
C SER A 61 29.19 -84.74 17.93
N GLU A 62 30.50 -84.92 17.74
CA GLU A 62 31.33 -85.83 18.55
C GLU A 62 32.84 -85.72 18.23
N THR A 63 33.63 -86.25 19.15
CA THR A 63 35.04 -85.99 19.46
C THR A 63 36.03 -87.02 18.90
N THR A 64 37.33 -86.68 18.94
CA THR A 64 38.47 -87.57 19.29
C THR A 64 39.28 -88.32 18.19
N THR A 65 40.55 -87.88 18.08
CA THR A 65 41.86 -88.56 17.78
C THR A 65 42.12 -89.47 16.56
N ARG A 66 43.15 -89.04 15.81
CA ARG A 66 44.48 -89.67 15.52
C ARG A 66 44.56 -91.00 14.74
N GLY A 67 45.30 -90.97 13.62
CA GLY A 67 45.97 -92.16 13.05
C GLY A 67 46.56 -91.91 11.64
N PRO A 68 47.89 -92.03 11.43
CA PRO A 68 48.53 -91.92 10.13
C PRO A 68 48.91 -93.29 9.54
N HIS A 69 48.55 -93.56 8.27
CA HIS A 69 49.31 -94.36 7.29
C HIS A 69 48.45 -94.63 6.05
N GLY A 70 48.98 -94.38 4.85
CA GLY A 70 48.32 -94.82 3.63
C GLY A 70 48.79 -94.18 2.32
N GLU A 71 50.07 -93.81 2.18
CA GLU A 71 50.66 -93.51 0.88
C GLU A 71 50.90 -94.82 0.11
N LYS A 72 50.32 -94.95 -1.10
CA LYS A 72 50.84 -95.64 -2.30
C LYS A 72 49.77 -96.09 -3.33
N PHE A 73 48.64 -95.38 -3.46
CA PHE A 73 47.66 -95.61 -4.56
C PHE A 73 47.45 -94.40 -5.49
N ARG A 74 48.22 -93.31 -5.36
CA ARG A 74 47.92 -92.02 -5.99
C ARG A 74 48.47 -91.77 -7.41
N ALA A 75 49.26 -92.69 -7.97
CA ALA A 75 50.07 -92.38 -9.16
C ALA A 75 49.45 -92.73 -10.52
N ARG A 76 48.28 -93.39 -10.59
CA ARG A 76 47.66 -93.80 -11.88
C ARG A 76 46.33 -93.12 -12.24
N VAL A 77 45.82 -92.23 -11.39
CA VAL A 77 44.59 -91.45 -11.64
C VAL A 77 44.90 -90.08 -12.26
N GLY A 78 46.11 -89.54 -12.04
CA GLY A 78 46.46 -88.17 -12.43
C GLY A 78 46.64 -87.90 -13.93
N GLU A 79 46.78 -88.91 -14.79
CA GLU A 79 47.06 -88.69 -16.22
C GLU A 79 45.77 -88.51 -17.05
N VAL A 80 44.70 -89.24 -16.71
CA VAL A 80 43.37 -89.09 -17.34
C VAL A 80 42.70 -87.78 -16.91
N ASP A 81 42.95 -87.34 -15.67
CA ASP A 81 42.42 -86.08 -15.15
C ASP A 81 43.05 -84.86 -15.85
N GLN A 82 44.33 -84.92 -16.24
CA GLN A 82 45.00 -83.83 -16.95
C GLN A 82 44.47 -83.63 -18.37
N GLU A 83 44.17 -84.70 -19.10
CA GLU A 83 43.61 -84.60 -20.46
C GLU A 83 42.18 -84.07 -20.44
N ARG A 84 41.39 -84.47 -19.42
CA ARG A 84 40.04 -83.95 -19.22
C ARG A 84 40.04 -82.47 -18.85
N GLU A 85 40.94 -82.05 -17.97
CA GLU A 85 41.12 -80.64 -17.62
C GLU A 85 41.55 -79.78 -18.81
N ALA A 86 42.42 -80.30 -19.68
CA ALA A 86 42.84 -79.59 -20.89
C ALA A 86 41.68 -79.39 -21.87
N LYS A 87 40.85 -80.41 -22.06
CA LYS A 87 39.67 -80.33 -22.93
C LYS A 87 38.61 -79.39 -22.37
N GLU A 88 38.36 -79.43 -21.07
CA GLU A 88 37.41 -78.54 -20.40
C GLU A 88 37.87 -77.06 -20.48
N LYS A 89 39.18 -76.80 -20.32
CA LYS A 89 39.73 -75.44 -20.51
C LYS A 89 39.53 -74.94 -21.93
N ALA A 90 39.73 -75.78 -22.94
CA ALA A 90 39.52 -75.40 -24.34
C ALA A 90 38.04 -75.11 -24.66
N GLU A 91 37.11 -75.90 -24.10
CA GLU A 91 35.67 -75.66 -24.25
C GLU A 91 35.23 -74.36 -23.56
N ILE A 92 35.75 -74.06 -22.36
CA ILE A 92 35.50 -72.80 -21.66
C ILE A 92 36.04 -71.61 -22.45
N GLU A 93 37.22 -71.72 -23.06
CA GLU A 93 37.81 -70.66 -23.86
C GLU A 93 37.01 -70.40 -25.15
N ASN A 94 36.55 -71.46 -25.82
CA ASN A 94 35.70 -71.33 -27.00
C ASN A 94 34.34 -70.70 -26.65
N ALA A 95 33.72 -71.09 -25.53
CA ALA A 95 32.50 -70.47 -25.04
C ALA A 95 32.67 -68.96 -24.73
N LYS A 96 33.83 -68.57 -24.17
CA LYS A 96 34.16 -67.15 -23.95
C LYS A 96 34.27 -66.38 -25.27
N LEU A 97 34.91 -66.96 -26.28
CA LEU A 97 35.02 -66.33 -27.60
C LEU A 97 33.66 -66.17 -28.29
N GLN A 98 32.80 -67.19 -28.22
CA GLN A 98 31.44 -67.09 -28.76
C GLN A 98 30.60 -66.02 -28.04
N ALA A 99 30.69 -65.93 -26.71
CA ALA A 99 30.03 -64.87 -25.95
C ALA A 99 30.55 -63.47 -26.32
N GLN A 100 31.85 -63.35 -26.60
CA GLN A 100 32.45 -62.08 -27.05
C GLN A 100 31.97 -61.68 -28.45
N ILE A 101 31.85 -62.65 -29.37
CA ILE A 101 31.31 -62.40 -30.72
C ILE A 101 29.86 -61.92 -30.65
N LEU A 102 29.01 -62.57 -29.86
CA LEU A 102 27.61 -62.16 -29.68
C LEU A 102 27.50 -60.76 -29.07
N ARG A 103 28.38 -60.42 -28.11
CA ARG A 103 28.43 -59.08 -27.52
C ARG A 103 28.79 -58.03 -28.55
N LEU A 104 29.77 -58.29 -29.41
CA LEU A 104 30.18 -57.37 -30.48
C LEU A 104 29.08 -57.21 -31.54
N GLN A 105 28.38 -58.28 -31.90
CA GLN A 105 27.25 -58.21 -32.84
C GLN A 105 26.09 -57.38 -32.27
N SER A 106 25.78 -57.54 -30.97
CA SER A 106 24.76 -56.72 -30.31
C SER A 106 25.17 -55.24 -30.25
N GLN A 107 26.44 -54.94 -29.98
CA GLN A 107 26.95 -53.56 -29.99
C GLN A 107 26.89 -52.92 -31.38
N LEU A 108 27.16 -53.68 -32.44
CA LEU A 108 27.07 -53.19 -33.81
C LEU A 108 25.62 -52.83 -34.16
N HIS A 109 24.66 -53.71 -33.83
CA HIS A 109 23.25 -53.47 -34.10
C HIS A 109 22.69 -52.25 -33.34
N LEU A 110 23.11 -52.07 -32.08
CA LEU A 110 22.81 -50.87 -31.29
C LEU A 110 23.35 -49.59 -31.96
N GLY A 111 24.55 -49.65 -32.54
CA GLY A 111 25.15 -48.54 -33.29
C GLY A 111 24.32 -48.13 -34.52
N ASP A 112 23.88 -49.10 -35.31
CA ASP A 112 23.08 -48.85 -36.51
C ASP A 112 21.71 -48.23 -36.17
N THR A 113 21.06 -48.69 -35.09
CA THR A 113 19.79 -48.11 -34.62
C THR A 113 19.97 -46.68 -34.12
N THR A 114 21.05 -46.39 -33.38
CA THR A 114 21.32 -45.02 -32.91
C THR A 114 21.63 -44.07 -34.06
N PHE A 115 22.26 -44.54 -35.14
CA PHE A 115 22.55 -43.71 -36.29
C PHE A 115 21.28 -43.31 -37.05
N GLN A 116 20.33 -44.25 -37.22
CA GLN A 116 19.03 -43.93 -37.82
C GLN A 116 18.18 -43.00 -36.96
N GLU A 117 18.21 -43.16 -35.63
CA GLU A 117 17.50 -42.25 -34.72
C GLU A 117 18.04 -40.82 -34.76
N VAL A 118 19.37 -40.65 -34.84
CA VAL A 118 20.00 -39.32 -34.98
C VAL A 118 19.61 -38.67 -36.31
N GLN A 119 19.58 -39.44 -37.40
CA GLN A 119 19.25 -38.90 -38.72
C GLN A 119 17.78 -38.47 -38.85
N MET A 120 16.84 -39.17 -38.20
CA MET A 120 15.44 -38.71 -38.16
C MET A 120 15.23 -37.52 -37.22
N GLY A 121 16.08 -37.34 -36.20
CA GLY A 121 16.02 -36.19 -35.31
C GLY A 121 16.46 -34.88 -35.98
N GLU A 122 17.47 -34.92 -36.85
CA GLU A 122 17.97 -33.73 -37.57
C GLU A 122 16.92 -33.17 -38.55
N ASP A 123 16.17 -34.01 -39.26
CA ASP A 123 15.11 -33.56 -40.18
C ASP A 123 13.88 -32.99 -39.43
N GLU A 124 13.59 -33.47 -38.21
CA GLU A 124 12.50 -32.93 -37.37
C GLU A 124 12.87 -31.57 -36.73
N GLU A 125 14.15 -31.36 -36.37
CA GLU A 125 14.62 -30.08 -35.80
C GLU A 125 14.50 -28.93 -36.84
N ASP A 126 14.85 -29.16 -38.11
CA ASP A 126 14.79 -28.15 -39.17
C ASP A 126 13.35 -27.68 -39.51
N GLU A 127 12.35 -28.55 -39.40
CA GLU A 127 10.93 -28.15 -39.57
C GLU A 127 10.43 -27.36 -38.36
N THR A 128 10.83 -27.72 -37.14
CA THR A 128 10.42 -27.00 -35.93
C THR A 128 10.98 -25.59 -35.87
N ASP A 129 12.22 -25.37 -36.33
CA ASP A 129 12.84 -24.04 -36.35
C ASP A 129 12.14 -23.08 -37.32
N GLN A 130 11.62 -23.58 -38.45
CA GLN A 130 10.87 -22.76 -39.41
C GLN A 130 9.48 -22.37 -38.88
N ASP A 131 8.80 -23.30 -38.21
CA ASP A 131 7.50 -23.04 -37.58
C ASP A 131 7.62 -22.07 -36.40
N GLU A 132 8.70 -22.17 -35.60
CA GLU A 132 8.99 -21.21 -34.53
C GLU A 132 9.28 -19.82 -35.09
N ALA A 133 10.11 -19.69 -36.13
CA ALA A 133 10.41 -18.41 -36.76
C ALA A 133 9.15 -17.71 -37.32
N MET A 134 8.25 -18.48 -37.94
CA MET A 134 6.98 -17.97 -38.46
C MET A 134 6.02 -17.55 -37.34
N GLN A 135 6.00 -18.28 -36.22
CA GLN A 135 5.21 -17.88 -35.05
C GLN A 135 5.74 -16.60 -34.41
N ASP A 136 7.06 -16.43 -34.32
CA ASP A 136 7.70 -15.23 -33.81
C ASP A 136 7.40 -14.00 -34.67
N GLU A 137 7.38 -14.14 -36.00
CA GLU A 137 7.02 -13.05 -36.93
C GLU A 137 5.55 -12.63 -36.73
N ILE A 138 4.63 -13.58 -36.61
CA ILE A 138 3.21 -13.31 -36.33
C ILE A 138 3.02 -12.64 -34.96
N GLU A 139 3.75 -13.10 -33.93
CA GLU A 139 3.69 -12.48 -32.61
C GLU A 139 4.25 -11.05 -32.63
N PHE A 140 5.31 -10.80 -33.39
CA PHE A 140 5.90 -9.48 -33.56
C PHE A 140 4.93 -8.50 -34.26
N GLU A 141 4.28 -8.90 -35.35
CA GLU A 141 3.26 -8.07 -36.02
C GLU A 141 2.08 -7.75 -35.08
N LEU A 142 1.62 -8.73 -34.31
CA LEU A 142 0.55 -8.54 -33.33
C LEU A 142 0.95 -7.57 -32.22
N LEU A 143 2.23 -7.57 -31.82
CA LEU A 143 2.77 -6.62 -30.85
C LEU A 143 2.83 -5.20 -31.43
N LEU A 144 3.23 -5.03 -32.69
CA LEU A 144 3.20 -3.74 -33.37
C LEU A 144 1.78 -3.17 -33.48
N GLU A 145 0.80 -4.01 -33.84
CA GLU A 145 -0.59 -3.58 -33.92
C GLU A 145 -1.15 -3.18 -32.54
N ARG A 146 -0.78 -3.92 -31.48
CA ARG A 146 -1.14 -3.55 -30.10
C ARG A 146 -0.49 -2.24 -29.66
N LEU A 147 0.77 -2.01 -30.04
CA LEU A 147 1.48 -0.76 -29.75
C LEU A 147 0.78 0.42 -30.43
N LYS A 148 0.45 0.29 -31.72
CA LYS A 148 -0.28 1.32 -32.47
C LYS A 148 -1.64 1.65 -31.86
N ARG A 149 -2.44 0.64 -31.50
CA ARG A 149 -3.74 0.85 -30.80
C ARG A 149 -3.55 1.51 -29.44
N ALA A 150 -2.46 1.22 -28.73
CA ALA A 150 -2.17 1.86 -27.45
C ALA A 150 -1.79 3.34 -27.63
N GLU A 151 -1.04 3.67 -28.68
CA GLU A 151 -0.71 5.05 -29.05
C GLU A 151 -1.96 5.85 -29.44
N GLU A 152 -2.83 5.28 -30.29
CA GLU A 152 -4.12 5.89 -30.67
C GLU A 152 -4.99 6.15 -29.43
N ARG A 153 -5.12 5.17 -28.53
CA ARG A 153 -5.87 5.34 -27.28
C ARG A 153 -5.26 6.38 -26.35
N ASN A 154 -3.94 6.50 -26.31
CA ASN A 154 -3.27 7.53 -25.53
C ASN A 154 -3.51 8.93 -26.12
N ALA A 155 -3.55 9.06 -27.46
CA ALA A 155 -3.89 10.30 -28.13
C ALA A 155 -5.35 10.72 -27.84
N GLU A 156 -6.30 9.79 -27.89
CA GLU A 156 -7.70 10.04 -27.52
C GLU A 156 -7.84 10.49 -26.05
N LEU A 157 -7.14 9.83 -25.12
CA LEU A 157 -7.16 10.21 -23.70
C LEU A 157 -6.53 11.59 -23.47
N PHE A 158 -5.49 11.94 -24.23
CA PHE A 158 -4.87 13.26 -24.18
C PHE A 158 -5.82 14.35 -24.70
N GLU A 159 -6.52 14.09 -25.81
CA GLU A 159 -7.53 15.00 -26.35
C GLU A 159 -8.70 15.19 -25.38
N GLN A 160 -9.22 14.10 -24.79
CA GLN A 160 -10.25 14.16 -23.76
C GLN A 160 -9.78 14.96 -22.53
N GLY A 161 -8.52 14.78 -22.13
CA GLY A 161 -7.89 15.58 -21.05
C GLY A 161 -7.88 17.07 -21.36
N ASN A 162 -7.52 17.45 -22.59
CA ASN A 162 -7.51 18.85 -23.04
C ASN A 162 -8.92 19.44 -23.11
N GLN A 163 -9.91 18.67 -23.54
CA GLN A 163 -11.32 19.09 -23.54
C GLN A 163 -11.82 19.36 -22.12
N MET A 164 -11.55 18.46 -21.16
CA MET A 164 -11.90 18.67 -19.75
C MET A 164 -11.18 19.89 -19.15
N PHE A 165 -9.89 20.09 -19.48
CA PHE A 165 -9.13 21.24 -19.02
C PHE A 165 -9.71 22.56 -19.55
N THR A 166 -10.13 22.58 -20.81
CA THR A 166 -10.80 23.74 -21.43
C THR A 166 -12.12 24.04 -20.72
N GLN A 167 -12.96 23.03 -20.49
CA GLN A 167 -14.22 23.18 -19.76
C GLN A 167 -14.02 23.72 -18.34
N LEU A 168 -13.04 23.20 -17.60
CA LEU A 168 -12.71 23.68 -16.26
C LEU A 168 -12.20 25.13 -16.26
N THR A 169 -11.46 25.51 -17.30
CA THR A 169 -10.97 26.89 -17.46
C THR A 169 -12.13 27.84 -17.74
N GLU A 170 -13.04 27.46 -18.63
CA GLU A 170 -14.26 28.23 -18.90
C GLU A 170 -15.13 28.35 -17.64
N GLU A 171 -15.36 27.26 -16.90
CA GLU A 171 -16.12 27.28 -15.65
C GLU A 171 -15.46 28.20 -14.61
N LYS A 172 -14.14 28.10 -14.44
CA LYS A 172 -13.38 28.98 -13.53
C LYS A 172 -13.52 30.45 -13.92
N THR A 173 -13.45 30.78 -15.21
CA THR A 173 -13.66 32.17 -15.66
C THR A 173 -15.09 32.64 -15.45
N ALA A 174 -16.10 31.77 -15.64
CA ALA A 174 -17.49 32.06 -15.38
C ALA A 174 -17.76 32.29 -13.88
N GLN A 175 -17.17 31.47 -13.00
CA GLN A 175 -17.23 31.66 -11.55
C GLN A 175 -16.53 32.96 -11.14
N GLY A 176 -15.37 33.28 -11.72
CA GLY A 176 -14.67 34.56 -11.50
C GLY A 176 -15.55 35.76 -11.83
N LYS A 177 -16.24 35.74 -12.99
CA LYS A 177 -17.20 36.79 -13.37
C LYS A 177 -18.36 36.91 -12.36
N LYS A 178 -18.88 35.79 -11.85
CA LYS A 178 -19.93 35.79 -10.82
C LYS A 178 -19.45 36.41 -9.51
N ILE A 179 -18.22 36.10 -9.08
CA ILE A 179 -17.61 36.67 -7.88
C ILE A 179 -17.46 38.19 -8.05
N SER A 180 -16.87 38.66 -9.15
CA SER A 180 -16.72 40.11 -9.40
C SER A 180 -18.07 40.84 -9.46
N ALA A 181 -19.11 40.22 -10.01
CA ALA A 181 -20.46 40.80 -10.01
C ALA A 181 -21.06 40.88 -8.59
N LEU A 182 -20.82 39.89 -7.73
CA LEU A 182 -21.23 39.92 -6.33
C LEU A 182 -20.46 40.97 -5.53
N GLU A 183 -19.16 41.10 -5.75
CA GLU A 183 -18.33 42.15 -5.13
C GLU A 183 -18.85 43.55 -5.50
N ALA A 184 -19.12 43.79 -6.79
CA ALA A 184 -19.70 45.06 -7.24
C ALA A 184 -21.05 45.36 -6.57
N ARG A 185 -21.91 44.34 -6.41
CA ARG A 185 -23.20 44.49 -5.71
C ARG A 185 -23.02 44.78 -4.22
N VAL A 186 -22.03 44.18 -3.57
CA VAL A 186 -21.72 44.47 -2.17
C VAL A 186 -21.22 45.90 -2.01
N THR A 187 -20.32 46.37 -2.88
CA THR A 187 -19.87 47.77 -2.89
C THR A 187 -21.03 48.73 -3.09
N GLU A 188 -21.96 48.44 -4.00
CA GLU A 188 -23.16 49.25 -4.19
C GLU A 188 -24.05 49.30 -2.94
N MET A 189 -24.22 48.19 -2.23
CA MET A 189 -24.98 48.18 -0.96
C MET A 189 -24.30 49.01 0.13
N VAL A 190 -22.97 48.91 0.26
CA VAL A 190 -22.20 49.70 1.23
C VAL A 190 -22.36 51.19 0.95
N ASN A 191 -22.23 51.62 -0.31
CA ASN A 191 -22.42 53.03 -0.68
C ASN A 191 -23.84 53.52 -0.37
N ARG A 192 -24.88 52.70 -0.60
CA ARG A 192 -26.27 53.05 -0.24
C ARG A 192 -26.46 53.17 1.27
N ASP A 193 -25.79 52.35 2.07
CA ASP A 193 -25.87 52.42 3.52
C ASP A 193 -25.10 53.64 4.06
N GLU A 194 -23.97 54.01 3.46
CA GLU A 194 -23.27 55.28 3.75
C GLU A 194 -24.15 56.49 3.42
N GLU A 195 -24.80 56.53 2.25
CA GLU A 195 -25.75 57.59 1.88
C GLU A 195 -26.93 57.70 2.87
N ARG A 196 -27.45 56.55 3.34
CA ARG A 196 -28.50 56.53 4.38
C ARG A 196 -28.00 57.07 5.70
N GLU A 197 -26.77 56.75 6.10
CA GLU A 197 -26.17 57.26 7.32
C GLU A 197 -25.99 58.79 7.26
N GLU A 198 -25.56 59.32 6.11
CA GLU A 198 -25.47 60.77 5.88
C GLU A 198 -26.84 61.45 5.94
N GLN A 199 -27.87 60.84 5.36
CA GLN A 199 -29.25 61.35 5.44
C GLN A 199 -29.77 61.34 6.88
N LEU A 200 -29.48 60.30 7.66
CA LEU A 200 -29.85 60.23 9.07
C LEU A 200 -29.12 61.30 9.90
N LYS A 201 -27.81 61.49 9.69
CA LYS A 201 -27.04 62.56 10.35
C LYS A 201 -27.60 63.95 10.03
N LYS A 202 -27.99 64.20 8.78
CA LYS A 202 -28.61 65.45 8.37
C LYS A 202 -29.97 65.66 9.05
N ALA A 203 -30.81 64.63 9.09
CA ALA A 203 -32.10 64.69 9.78
C ALA A 203 -31.95 64.93 11.29
N GLU A 204 -30.93 64.32 11.92
CA GLU A 204 -30.59 64.55 13.32
C GLU A 204 -30.16 66.01 13.56
N MET A 205 -29.30 66.56 12.71
CA MET A 205 -28.93 67.98 12.78
C MET A 205 -30.12 68.93 12.63
N ASP A 206 -31.05 68.65 11.72
CA ASP A 206 -32.28 69.45 11.53
C ASP A 206 -33.20 69.38 12.77
N LEU A 207 -33.28 68.21 13.43
CA LEU A 207 -34.04 68.05 14.69
C LEU A 207 -33.39 68.85 15.83
N VAL A 208 -32.07 68.79 15.98
CA VAL A 208 -31.32 69.57 16.99
C VAL A 208 -31.50 71.07 16.75
N ALA A 209 -31.46 71.52 15.49
CA ALA A 209 -31.70 72.92 15.14
C ALA A 209 -33.11 73.38 15.55
N ARG A 210 -34.14 72.57 15.28
CA ARG A 210 -35.53 72.84 15.71
C ARG A 210 -35.68 72.83 17.23
N GLU A 211 -35.02 71.91 17.93
CA GLU A 211 -35.06 71.87 19.40
C GLU A 211 -34.45 73.14 20.00
N ASN A 212 -33.32 73.61 19.46
CA ASN A 212 -32.71 74.88 19.85
C ASN A 212 -33.63 76.09 19.57
N GLU A 213 -34.36 76.09 18.45
CA GLU A 213 -35.36 77.12 18.14
C GLU A 213 -36.51 77.11 19.16
N ILE A 214 -37.04 75.93 19.52
CA ILE A 214 -38.08 75.78 20.56
C ILE A 214 -37.56 76.28 21.92
N GLN A 215 -36.33 75.94 22.31
CA GLN A 215 -35.70 76.42 23.55
C GLN A 215 -35.52 77.94 23.55
N SER A 216 -35.17 78.54 22.41
CA SER A 216 -35.12 80.00 22.22
C SER A 216 -36.50 80.64 22.38
N LEU A 217 -37.56 80.02 21.85
CA LEU A 217 -38.94 80.49 22.02
C LEU A 217 -39.43 80.36 23.47
N ILE A 218 -39.07 79.29 24.17
CA ILE A 218 -39.41 79.11 25.60
C ILE A 218 -38.70 80.16 26.47
N SER A 219 -37.41 80.42 26.22
CA SER A 219 -36.64 81.41 26.98
C SER A 219 -37.13 82.85 26.74
N THR A 220 -37.57 83.18 25.52
CA THR A 220 -38.17 84.49 25.20
C THR A 220 -39.64 84.60 25.63
N GLY A 221 -40.39 83.51 25.70
CA GLY A 221 -41.77 83.47 26.20
C GLY A 221 -41.91 83.62 27.73
N ARG A 222 -40.82 83.41 28.49
CA ARG A 222 -40.85 83.45 29.97
C ARG A 222 -40.70 84.86 30.57
N THR A 223 -40.62 85.90 29.76
CA THR A 223 -40.53 87.32 30.19
C THR A 223 -41.84 88.10 30.09
N ARG A 224 -43.00 87.43 30.06
CA ARG A 224 -44.29 88.07 30.38
C ARG A 224 -45.10 87.14 31.26
N HIS A 225 -45.02 87.38 32.57
CA HIS A 225 -46.14 87.50 33.51
C HIS A 225 -45.60 87.44 34.95
N SER A 226 -45.22 88.62 35.45
CA SER A 226 -45.23 88.91 36.88
C SER A 226 -46.65 89.33 37.29
N THR A 227 -47.03 88.89 38.51
CA THR A 227 -47.95 89.51 39.48
C THR A 227 -49.45 89.55 39.21
N SER A 228 -50.20 88.70 39.94
CA SER A 228 -51.52 88.95 40.58
C SER A 228 -52.00 87.61 41.18
N SER A 229 -51.81 87.29 42.47
CA SER A 229 -52.51 87.71 43.70
C SER A 229 -54.01 87.41 43.76
N GLY A 230 -54.39 86.49 44.66
CA GLY A 230 -55.74 86.38 45.26
C GLY A 230 -56.55 85.18 44.74
N GLN A 231 -56.68 84.09 45.50
CA GLN A 231 -57.62 83.84 46.61
C GLN A 231 -58.98 83.21 46.18
N THR A 232 -59.16 81.97 46.66
CA THR A 232 -60.40 81.36 47.21
C THR A 232 -61.55 80.85 46.31
N SER A 233 -62.00 79.64 46.70
CA SER A 233 -63.39 79.11 46.70
C SER A 233 -63.82 78.09 45.62
N GLN A 234 -63.76 76.80 46.00
CA GLN A 234 -64.90 75.90 46.25
C GLN A 234 -66.21 76.06 45.40
N ALA A 235 -66.54 75.04 44.59
CA ALA A 235 -67.88 74.50 44.22
C ALA A 235 -67.71 73.45 43.10
N GLN A 236 -67.98 72.16 43.28
CA GLN A 236 -69.27 71.47 43.05
C GLN A 236 -69.98 71.78 41.72
N ALA A 237 -70.03 70.78 40.82
CA ALA A 237 -71.11 70.44 39.87
C ALA A 237 -70.62 69.22 39.06
N GLU A 238 -71.06 67.98 39.29
CA GLU A 238 -72.36 67.41 38.87
C GLU A 238 -72.65 67.54 37.36
N GLN A 239 -72.33 66.47 36.64
CA GLN A 239 -72.99 65.97 35.42
C GLN A 239 -72.62 64.49 35.38
N ASP A 240 -73.40 63.54 35.90
CA ASP A 240 -74.78 63.20 35.58
C ASP A 240 -74.98 62.90 34.09
N VAL A 241 -74.40 61.77 33.65
CA VAL A 241 -74.84 61.03 32.47
C VAL A 241 -75.13 59.59 32.90
N ARG A 242 -76.42 59.40 33.24
CA ARG A 242 -77.24 58.19 33.18
C ARG A 242 -76.50 56.84 33.01
N MET A 243 -76.44 56.13 34.13
CA MET A 243 -76.56 54.68 34.20
C MET A 243 -78.01 54.29 33.93
N ASP A 244 -78.30 53.77 32.73
CA ASP A 244 -79.39 52.84 32.43
C ASP A 244 -79.15 52.31 31.02
N ASP A 245 -78.26 51.32 30.93
CA ASP A 245 -78.27 50.21 29.98
C ASP A 245 -77.01 49.38 30.25
N ILE A 246 -77.11 48.52 31.26
CA ILE A 246 -76.20 47.39 31.46
C ILE A 246 -76.83 46.21 30.67
N PRO A 247 -76.41 45.94 29.42
CA PRO A 247 -76.49 44.58 28.91
C PRO A 247 -75.50 43.71 29.69
N PRO A 248 -75.84 42.45 29.99
CA PRO A 248 -75.05 41.61 30.86
C PRO A 248 -73.71 41.25 30.19
N ILE A 249 -72.66 41.25 31.01
CA ILE A 249 -71.69 40.15 31.10
C ILE A 249 -71.00 39.78 29.78
N THR A 250 -69.78 40.32 29.63
CA THR A 250 -68.56 39.65 29.13
C THR A 250 -68.73 38.51 28.11
N PRO A 251 -68.15 38.58 26.89
CA PRO A 251 -67.73 37.35 26.23
C PRO A 251 -66.77 36.64 27.18
N GLN A 252 -67.05 35.37 27.48
CA GLN A 252 -66.22 34.60 28.39
C GLN A 252 -64.75 34.66 27.93
N PRO A 253 -63.78 34.68 28.86
CA PRO A 253 -62.36 34.68 28.54
C PRO A 253 -61.99 33.59 27.52
N THR A 254 -62.70 32.47 27.52
CA THR A 254 -62.54 31.33 26.60
C THR A 254 -62.71 31.68 25.11
N GLU A 255 -63.57 32.62 24.73
CA GLU A 255 -63.71 33.05 23.31
C GLU A 255 -62.58 33.96 22.86
N LEU A 256 -62.14 34.87 23.72
CA LEU A 256 -60.96 35.71 23.46
C LEU A 256 -59.67 34.87 23.43
N TRP A 257 -59.56 33.89 24.33
CA TRP A 257 -58.44 32.96 24.35
C TRP A 257 -58.43 32.05 23.13
N SER A 258 -59.57 31.54 22.66
CA SER A 258 -59.63 30.72 21.44
C SER A 258 -59.39 31.53 20.16
N GLN A 259 -59.85 32.78 20.09
CA GLN A 259 -59.48 33.68 18.99
C GLN A 259 -57.99 34.06 19.00
N LEU A 260 -57.41 34.29 20.18
CA LEU A 260 -55.97 34.52 20.34
C LEU A 260 -55.16 33.27 19.98
N PHE A 261 -55.58 32.07 20.42
CA PHE A 261 -54.93 30.81 20.08
C PHE A 261 -54.98 30.53 18.59
N THR A 262 -56.13 30.78 17.95
CA THR A 262 -56.30 30.60 16.51
C THR A 262 -55.48 31.62 15.71
N ARG A 263 -55.34 32.85 16.21
CA ARG A 263 -54.41 33.84 15.64
C ARG A 263 -52.96 33.42 15.84
N PHE A 264 -52.62 32.83 16.98
CA PHE A 264 -51.27 32.36 17.30
C PHE A 264 -50.87 31.17 16.43
N GLU A 265 -51.74 30.15 16.29
CA GLU A 265 -51.51 29.02 15.38
C GLU A 265 -51.40 29.45 13.91
N ASN A 266 -52.22 30.41 13.48
CA ASN A 266 -52.12 30.94 12.11
C ASN A 266 -50.86 31.80 11.91
N LEU A 267 -50.34 32.43 12.97
CA LEU A 267 -49.05 33.12 12.96
C LEU A 267 -47.90 32.10 12.90
N GLU A 268 -47.95 31.02 13.68
CA GLU A 268 -46.99 29.91 13.63
C GLU A 268 -46.95 29.27 12.25
N ARG A 269 -48.10 28.91 11.67
CA ARG A 269 -48.18 28.33 10.31
C ARG A 269 -47.71 29.28 9.22
N ARG A 270 -47.85 30.60 9.42
CA ARG A 270 -47.27 31.62 8.51
C ARG A 270 -45.77 31.77 8.73
N PHE A 271 -45.29 31.63 9.96
CA PHE A 271 -43.86 31.63 10.29
C PHE A 271 -43.17 30.41 9.65
N ASP A 272 -43.76 29.22 9.74
CA ASP A 272 -43.25 27.99 9.14
C ASP A 272 -43.29 27.99 7.60
N ARG A 273 -44.16 28.79 6.98
CA ARG A 273 -44.20 28.96 5.51
C ARG A 273 -43.27 30.05 4.98
N ILE A 274 -42.89 31.02 5.80
CA ILE A 274 -42.04 32.16 5.40
C ILE A 274 -40.58 31.91 5.78
N MET A 275 -40.32 31.02 6.74
CA MET A 275 -38.99 30.48 6.98
C MET A 275 -38.67 29.42 5.92
N PRO A 276 -37.75 29.65 4.97
CA PRO A 276 -37.11 28.53 4.27
C PRO A 276 -36.50 27.62 5.33
N GLU A 277 -36.58 26.30 5.13
CA GLU A 277 -36.04 25.25 6.02
C GLU A 277 -34.97 25.80 6.94
N ALA A 278 -35.29 25.90 8.24
CA ALA A 278 -34.31 26.30 9.23
C ALA A 278 -33.05 25.46 8.98
N PRO A 279 -31.89 26.08 8.78
CA PRO A 279 -30.66 25.34 8.60
C PRO A 279 -30.57 24.39 9.78
N THR A 280 -30.44 23.10 9.48
CA THR A 280 -30.14 22.05 10.44
C THR A 280 -29.25 22.64 11.54
N PRO A 281 -29.57 22.45 12.84
CA PRO A 281 -28.76 23.01 13.92
C PRO A 281 -27.31 22.72 13.56
N PRO A 282 -26.44 23.75 13.42
CA PRO A 282 -25.13 23.54 12.85
C PRO A 282 -24.51 22.44 13.67
N VAL A 283 -24.29 21.28 13.01
CA VAL A 283 -23.53 20.14 13.53
C VAL A 283 -22.42 20.79 14.34
N PRO A 284 -22.39 20.59 15.68
CA PRO A 284 -21.68 21.47 16.61
C PRO A 284 -20.38 21.82 15.94
N VAL A 285 -20.28 23.07 15.43
CA VAL A 285 -19.27 23.43 14.43
C VAL A 285 -17.99 22.92 15.04
N SER A 286 -17.51 21.79 14.50
CA SER A 286 -16.35 21.10 15.01
C SER A 286 -15.35 22.21 15.01
N ARG A 287 -15.04 22.75 16.21
CA ARG A 287 -14.30 24.01 16.37
C ARG A 287 -13.15 23.81 15.44
N ARG A 288 -13.20 24.47 14.27
CA ARG A 288 -12.41 24.08 13.12
C ARG A 288 -11.06 24.52 13.58
N ARG A 289 -10.34 23.62 14.25
CA ARG A 289 -9.16 23.93 15.06
C ARG A 289 -8.36 24.76 14.10
N ARG A 290 -8.22 26.07 14.38
CA ARG A 290 -7.47 26.98 13.52
C ARG A 290 -6.21 26.20 13.25
N ARG A 291 -6.05 25.76 11.99
CA ARG A 291 -4.95 24.87 11.65
C ARG A 291 -3.75 25.77 11.82
N HIS A 292 -3.17 25.75 13.01
CA HIS A 292 -1.95 26.47 13.29
C HIS A 292 -1.01 26.06 12.18
N GLU A 293 -0.47 27.06 11.50
CA GLU A 293 0.61 26.84 10.56
C GLU A 293 1.64 25.99 11.28
N PRO A 294 2.03 24.85 10.71
CA PRO A 294 2.92 23.95 11.40
C PRO A 294 4.23 24.70 11.71
N ASN A 295 4.68 24.62 12.95
CA ASN A 295 5.91 25.28 13.39
C ASN A 295 7.05 24.95 12.41
N HIS A 296 7.83 25.98 12.03
CA HIS A 296 9.00 25.82 11.18
C HIS A 296 9.93 24.75 11.79
N GLY A 297 10.34 23.76 10.98
CA GLY A 297 11.13 22.61 11.44
C GLY A 297 10.33 21.40 11.92
N SER A 298 9.00 21.49 12.05
CA SER A 298 8.18 20.32 12.38
C SER A 298 8.07 19.35 11.20
N THR A 299 7.90 18.05 11.46
CA THR A 299 7.66 17.03 10.42
C THR A 299 6.46 17.39 9.54
N ARG A 300 5.45 18.03 10.12
CA ARG A 300 4.26 18.50 9.39
C ARG A 300 4.60 19.65 8.45
N TYR A 301 5.38 20.63 8.90
CA TYR A 301 5.86 21.73 8.07
C TYR A 301 6.65 21.21 6.87
N HIS A 302 7.62 20.32 7.11
CA HIS A 302 8.40 19.71 6.04
C HIS A 302 7.55 18.93 5.04
N LYS A 303 6.54 18.19 5.53
CA LYS A 303 5.59 17.50 4.66
C LYS A 303 4.79 18.50 3.82
N GLU A 304 4.28 19.57 4.42
CA GLU A 304 3.50 20.60 3.71
C GLU A 304 4.36 21.37 2.68
N VAL A 305 5.59 21.77 3.02
CA VAL A 305 6.54 22.45 2.10
C VAL A 305 6.95 21.58 0.92
N LYS A 306 7.24 20.30 1.18
CA LYS A 306 7.53 19.31 0.13
C LYS A 306 6.31 19.09 -0.76
N GLN A 307 5.13 19.01 -0.15
CA GLN A 307 3.86 18.76 -0.82
C GLN A 307 3.42 19.96 -1.65
N SER A 308 3.65 21.21 -1.23
CA SER A 308 3.32 22.39 -2.01
C SER A 308 4.24 22.55 -3.22
N THR A 309 5.56 22.40 -3.02
CA THR A 309 6.54 22.74 -4.06
C THR A 309 6.75 21.61 -5.06
N LEU A 310 7.00 20.37 -4.60
CA LEU A 310 7.22 19.25 -5.53
C LEU A 310 5.94 18.78 -6.22
N ASN A 311 4.75 18.95 -5.61
CA ASN A 311 3.49 18.58 -6.30
C ASN A 311 2.96 19.70 -7.20
N ALA A 312 3.46 20.93 -7.10
CA ALA A 312 3.16 21.99 -8.07
C ALA A 312 3.88 21.74 -9.41
N LEU A 313 4.96 20.96 -9.41
CA LEU A 313 5.63 20.54 -10.63
C LEU A 313 4.77 19.58 -11.46
N PRO A 314 4.82 19.65 -12.80
CA PRO A 314 4.21 18.65 -13.68
C PRO A 314 4.66 17.22 -13.30
N GLY A 315 3.76 16.25 -13.40
CA GLY A 315 4.01 14.84 -13.02
C GLY A 315 5.34 14.26 -13.52
N PRO A 316 5.69 14.41 -14.82
CA PRO A 316 6.97 13.93 -15.35
C PRO A 316 8.18 14.64 -14.72
N VAL A 317 8.12 15.96 -14.58
CA VAL A 317 9.18 16.81 -14.02
C VAL A 317 9.42 16.49 -12.54
N LYS A 318 8.34 16.30 -11.77
CA LYS A 318 8.41 15.84 -10.38
C LYS A 318 9.17 14.52 -10.27
N GLY A 319 8.87 13.56 -11.15
CA GLY A 319 9.57 12.28 -11.22
C GLY A 319 11.07 12.47 -11.40
N ILE A 320 11.47 13.27 -12.38
CA ILE A 320 12.88 13.59 -12.67
C ILE A 320 13.58 14.22 -11.46
N TRP A 321 12.96 15.20 -10.80
CA TRP A 321 13.51 15.83 -9.60
C TRP A 321 13.65 14.85 -8.43
N THR A 322 12.64 14.03 -8.17
CA THR A 322 12.72 13.03 -7.08
C THR A 322 13.78 11.98 -7.33
N ASP A 323 13.99 11.60 -8.59
CA ASP A 323 15.03 10.66 -8.99
C ASP A 323 16.43 11.28 -8.93
N LEU A 324 16.58 12.53 -9.36
CA LEU A 324 17.83 13.28 -9.26
C LEU A 324 18.26 13.37 -7.79
N ILE A 325 17.41 13.94 -6.92
CA ILE A 325 17.69 14.08 -5.48
C ILE A 325 18.10 12.74 -4.87
N ARG A 326 17.34 11.67 -5.16
CA ARG A 326 17.61 10.34 -4.63
C ARG A 326 18.95 9.77 -5.13
N LYS A 327 19.23 9.87 -6.45
CA LYS A 327 20.45 9.33 -7.06
C LYS A 327 21.69 10.07 -6.57
N THR A 328 21.66 11.40 -6.56
CA THR A 328 22.77 12.25 -6.10
C THR A 328 23.01 12.04 -4.61
N PHE A 329 21.96 11.97 -3.78
CA PHE A 329 22.08 11.65 -2.37
C PHE A 329 22.76 10.29 -2.13
N LYS A 330 22.32 9.23 -2.81
CA LYS A 330 22.94 7.89 -2.71
C LYS A 330 24.41 7.90 -3.12
N LYS A 331 24.73 8.54 -4.25
CA LYS A 331 26.08 8.67 -4.79
C LYS A 331 27.02 9.36 -3.80
N LEU A 332 26.60 10.49 -3.23
CA LEU A 332 27.43 11.28 -2.32
C LEU A 332 27.55 10.67 -0.92
N SER A 333 26.46 10.08 -0.39
CA SER A 333 26.46 9.44 0.92
C SER A 333 27.13 8.05 0.94
N GLY A 334 27.39 7.47 -0.23
CA GLY A 334 27.98 6.13 -0.38
C GLY A 334 26.99 5.00 -0.05
N VAL A 335 25.68 5.26 -0.09
CA VAL A 335 24.64 4.31 0.29
C VAL A 335 24.01 3.70 -0.96
N GLU A 336 24.05 2.38 -1.08
CA GLU A 336 23.45 1.64 -2.21
C GLU A 336 21.91 1.81 -2.24
N THR A 337 21.27 1.62 -1.09
CA THR A 337 19.82 1.76 -0.93
C THR A 337 19.47 2.44 0.39
N LEU A 338 18.46 3.32 0.39
CA LEU A 338 18.01 4.03 1.58
C LEU A 338 17.52 3.09 2.70
N VAL A 339 17.21 1.83 2.35
CA VAL A 339 16.70 0.80 3.26
C VAL A 339 17.83 -0.04 3.86
N LYS A 340 19.03 -0.07 3.27
CA LYS A 340 20.19 -0.80 3.79
C LYS A 340 21.12 0.13 4.59
N GLY A 341 20.64 0.63 5.72
CA GLY A 341 21.40 1.53 6.60
C GLY A 341 22.58 0.85 7.32
N HIS A 342 22.67 -0.48 7.33
CA HIS A 342 23.72 -1.22 8.06
C HIS A 342 25.14 -0.93 7.55
N SER A 343 25.31 -0.56 6.27
CA SER A 343 26.61 -0.22 5.69
C SER A 343 26.99 1.24 5.92
N TYR A 344 26.04 2.06 6.39
CA TYR A 344 26.27 3.47 6.65
C TYR A 344 27.11 3.66 7.91
N LYS A 345 28.15 4.48 7.80
CA LYS A 345 29.01 4.87 8.91
C LYS A 345 28.74 6.34 9.24
N PRO A 346 27.88 6.63 10.24
CA PRO A 346 27.65 8.01 10.66
C PRO A 346 28.95 8.61 11.22
N VAL A 347 28.99 9.94 11.28
CA VAL A 347 30.10 10.66 11.91
C VAL A 347 30.07 10.43 13.43
N ASP A 348 31.25 10.27 14.02
CA ASP A 348 31.39 10.09 15.46
C ASP A 348 30.84 11.31 16.22
N GLN A 349 30.20 11.04 17.36
CA GLN A 349 29.58 12.08 18.17
C GLN A 349 30.59 13.16 18.61
N GLU A 350 31.80 12.76 18.96
CA GLU A 350 32.87 13.67 19.39
C GLU A 350 33.23 14.68 18.32
N VAL A 351 33.30 14.26 17.04
CA VAL A 351 33.60 15.14 15.91
C VAL A 351 32.46 16.13 15.68
N ALA A 352 31.22 15.64 15.66
CA ALA A 352 30.05 16.49 15.48
C ALA A 352 29.88 17.50 16.64
N LEU A 353 30.18 17.11 17.88
CA LEU A 353 30.17 17.99 19.04
C LEU A 353 31.30 19.01 19.03
N ALA A 354 32.53 18.61 18.66
CA ALA A 354 33.66 19.53 18.55
C ALA A 354 33.37 20.63 17.51
N PHE A 355 32.76 20.28 16.37
CA PHE A 355 32.29 21.26 15.40
C PHE A 355 31.18 22.17 15.96
N PHE A 356 30.21 21.60 16.68
CA PHE A 356 29.14 22.38 17.29
C PHE A 356 29.67 23.44 18.28
N GLN A 357 30.74 23.10 19.00
CA GLN A 357 31.46 23.97 19.94
C GLN A 357 32.44 24.94 19.25
N GLY A 358 32.63 24.82 17.93
CA GLY A 358 33.56 25.66 17.17
C GLY A 358 35.04 25.30 17.34
N VAL A 359 35.34 24.14 17.93
CA VAL A 359 36.72 23.68 18.21
C VAL A 359 37.20 22.72 17.10
N GLY A 360 36.29 21.97 16.48
CA GLY A 360 36.58 20.98 15.46
C GLY A 360 36.34 21.46 14.02
N PRO A 361 36.90 20.76 13.02
CA PRO A 361 36.66 21.07 11.61
C PRO A 361 35.19 20.81 11.22
N GLY A 362 34.73 21.49 10.18
CA GLY A 362 33.43 21.24 9.57
C GLY A 362 33.37 19.95 8.75
N PRO A 363 32.20 19.62 8.17
CA PRO A 363 32.07 18.51 7.24
C PRO A 363 32.80 18.81 5.92
N GLU A 364 34.07 18.41 5.87
CA GLU A 364 34.98 18.61 4.73
C GLU A 364 35.62 17.27 4.29
N GLY A 365 36.09 17.22 3.04
CA GLY A 365 36.75 16.05 2.47
C GLY A 365 35.90 14.77 2.61
N PRO A 366 36.42 13.69 3.25
CA PRO A 366 35.73 12.40 3.32
C PRO A 366 34.46 12.40 4.20
N THR A 367 34.26 13.42 5.05
CA THR A 367 33.09 13.54 5.93
C THR A 367 32.05 14.54 5.41
N GLN A 368 32.32 15.20 4.27
CA GLN A 368 31.49 16.26 3.69
C GLN A 368 30.02 15.86 3.48
N TYR A 369 29.76 14.58 3.23
CA TYR A 369 28.43 14.03 2.95
C TYR A 369 27.95 13.02 4.00
N ARG A 370 28.61 12.95 5.17
CA ARG A 370 28.28 12.01 6.25
C ARG A 370 27.47 12.70 7.34
N PHE A 371 26.31 12.14 7.65
CA PHE A 371 25.41 12.60 8.69
C PHE A 371 25.82 12.06 10.07
N PHE A 372 25.45 12.80 11.09
CA PHE A 372 25.52 12.43 12.50
C PHE A 372 24.12 12.00 12.99
N PHE A 373 24.00 10.85 13.68
CA PHE A 373 22.70 10.24 14.01
C PHE A 373 22.40 10.01 15.50
N ASP A 374 23.36 10.28 16.39
CA ASP A 374 23.29 9.84 17.79
C ASP A 374 22.44 10.73 18.70
N ALA A 375 22.12 11.96 18.28
CA ALA A 375 21.25 12.86 19.04
C ALA A 375 19.75 12.67 18.74
N GLU A 376 18.88 12.92 19.74
CA GLU A 376 17.44 13.02 19.54
C GLU A 376 17.09 14.10 18.49
N GLN A 377 17.77 15.24 18.57
CA GLN A 377 17.62 16.39 17.68
C GLN A 377 18.64 16.37 16.52
N TRP A 378 18.93 15.20 15.95
CA TRP A 378 19.91 15.08 14.86
C TRP A 378 19.60 15.99 13.66
N ARG A 379 18.33 16.17 13.28
CA ARG A 379 17.96 17.03 12.13
C ARG A 379 18.41 18.47 12.32
N ASP A 380 18.36 18.95 13.56
CA ASP A 380 18.69 20.33 13.91
C ASP A 380 20.17 20.56 14.20
N ALA A 381 20.96 19.48 14.29
CA ALA A 381 22.39 19.56 14.52
C ALA A 381 23.07 20.41 13.42
N LYS A 382 23.90 21.38 13.83
CA LYS A 382 24.64 22.27 12.91
C LYS A 382 25.38 21.45 11.84
N TRP A 383 26.01 20.35 12.22
CA TRP A 383 26.69 19.42 11.32
C TRP A 383 25.79 18.97 10.16
N ASN A 384 24.59 18.45 10.46
CA ASN A 384 23.68 17.91 9.47
C ASN A 384 23.06 18.98 8.57
N LYS A 385 22.90 20.22 9.06
CA LYS A 385 22.48 21.36 8.25
C LYS A 385 23.52 21.72 7.18
N VAL A 386 24.80 21.68 7.54
CA VAL A 386 25.90 21.91 6.58
C VAL A 386 25.99 20.76 5.58
N VAL A 387 25.93 19.50 6.03
CA VAL A 387 25.92 18.32 5.14
C VAL A 387 24.76 18.38 4.14
N ALA A 388 23.54 18.69 4.60
CA ALA A 388 22.38 18.84 3.73
C ALA A 388 22.57 19.97 2.71
N SER A 389 23.21 21.08 3.11
CA SER A 389 23.52 22.18 2.21
C SER A 389 24.55 21.79 1.15
N ASN A 390 25.59 21.04 1.53
CA ASN A 390 26.61 20.53 0.60
C ASN A 390 26.00 19.60 -0.46
N ILE A 391 25.12 18.68 -0.06
CA ILE A 391 24.42 17.78 -0.98
C ILE A 391 23.44 18.55 -1.86
N ALA A 392 22.71 19.52 -1.30
CA ALA A 392 21.76 20.34 -2.06
C ALA A 392 22.44 21.17 -3.14
N ALA A 393 23.62 21.74 -2.85
CA ALA A 393 24.43 22.45 -3.85
C ALA A 393 24.80 21.56 -5.05
N LYS A 394 25.21 20.31 -4.79
CA LYS A 394 25.49 19.34 -5.86
C LYS A 394 24.25 18.93 -6.66
N ILE A 395 23.10 18.84 -6.02
CA ILE A 395 21.83 18.57 -6.72
C ILE A 395 21.46 19.74 -7.63
N LEU A 396 21.65 20.99 -7.18
CA LEU A 396 21.37 22.16 -7.99
C LEU A 396 22.31 22.27 -9.20
N GLU A 397 23.61 21.99 -9.00
CA GLU A 397 24.60 21.89 -10.10
C GLU A 397 24.17 20.84 -11.14
N GLU A 398 23.86 19.61 -10.71
CA GLU A 398 23.39 18.55 -11.62
C GLU A 398 22.00 18.84 -12.25
N ALA A 399 21.19 19.71 -11.63
CA ALA A 399 19.90 20.12 -12.17
C ALA A 399 20.03 21.21 -13.24
N GLU A 400 20.95 22.16 -13.03
CA GLU A 400 21.31 23.20 -14.00
C GLU A 400 21.90 22.59 -15.27
N GLU A 401 22.79 21.60 -15.13
CA GLU A 401 23.33 20.82 -16.27
C GLU A 401 22.25 20.12 -17.10
N ARG A 402 21.08 19.83 -16.51
CA ARG A 402 19.96 19.13 -17.14
C ARG A 402 18.83 20.06 -17.57
N ASP A 403 19.01 21.38 -17.42
CA ASP A 403 18.01 22.40 -17.72
C ASP A 403 16.65 22.13 -17.03
N LEU A 404 16.71 21.72 -15.75
CA LEU A 404 15.51 21.46 -14.96
C LEU A 404 14.94 22.76 -14.36
N PRO A 405 13.60 22.86 -14.23
CA PRO A 405 12.99 24.04 -13.63
C PRO A 405 13.41 24.21 -12.18
N THR A 406 13.67 25.45 -11.77
CA THR A 406 14.20 25.77 -10.45
C THR A 406 13.28 25.29 -9.33
N VAL A 407 13.86 24.56 -8.37
CA VAL A 407 13.19 24.15 -7.13
C VAL A 407 13.87 24.86 -5.97
N ASP A 408 13.07 25.30 -5.00
CA ASP A 408 13.57 25.97 -3.81
C ASP A 408 14.60 25.11 -3.05
N LEU A 409 15.71 25.73 -2.66
CA LEU A 409 16.82 25.09 -1.97
C LEU A 409 16.37 24.41 -0.67
N GLU A 410 15.43 25.02 0.05
CA GLU A 410 14.93 24.49 1.32
C GLU A 410 14.10 23.21 1.14
N VAL A 411 13.40 23.09 0.01
CA VAL A 411 12.67 21.87 -0.38
C VAL A 411 13.64 20.72 -0.66
N ILE A 412 14.74 21.01 -1.37
CA ILE A 412 15.79 20.03 -1.65
C ILE A 412 16.44 19.55 -0.35
N LYS A 413 16.83 20.49 0.54
CA LYS A 413 17.36 20.17 1.89
C LYS A 413 16.40 19.32 2.70
N THR A 414 15.11 19.66 2.69
CA THR A 414 14.08 18.87 3.36
C THR A 414 14.01 17.43 2.81
N CYS A 415 14.08 17.26 1.49
CA CYS A 415 14.10 15.92 0.88
C CYS A 415 15.35 15.12 1.24
N ILE A 416 16.52 15.78 1.31
CA ILE A 416 17.77 15.17 1.77
C ILE A 416 17.64 14.69 3.22
N LEU A 417 17.09 15.51 4.11
CA LEU A 417 16.87 15.15 5.51
C LEU A 417 15.86 14.01 5.67
N ASP A 418 14.83 13.94 4.82
CA ASP A 418 13.92 12.79 4.78
C ASP A 418 14.66 11.49 4.38
N HIS A 419 15.57 11.55 3.39
CA HIS A 419 16.37 10.39 3.00
C HIS A 419 17.37 9.99 4.09
N ALA A 420 17.99 10.97 4.76
CA ALA A 420 18.85 10.71 5.90
C ALA A 420 18.07 10.12 7.10
N GLU A 421 16.81 10.50 7.32
CA GLU A 421 15.95 9.85 8.33
C GLU A 421 15.64 8.40 7.97
N GLN A 422 15.43 8.07 6.69
CA GLN A 422 15.21 6.69 6.24
C GLN A 422 16.45 5.84 6.51
N ILE A 423 17.64 6.36 6.17
CA ILE A 423 18.91 5.70 6.50
C ILE A 423 19.06 5.56 8.01
N ARG A 424 18.81 6.61 8.79
CA ARG A 424 18.90 6.58 10.26
C ARG A 424 17.97 5.54 10.86
N SER A 425 16.73 5.49 10.40
CA SER A 425 15.72 4.54 10.86
C SER A 425 16.13 3.11 10.57
N SER A 426 16.66 2.85 9.37
CA SER A 426 17.23 1.54 9.02
C SER A 426 18.47 1.22 9.87
N TRP A 427 19.44 2.13 9.93
CA TRP A 427 20.68 1.98 10.70
C TRP A 427 20.41 1.65 12.17
N ARG A 428 19.46 2.34 12.81
CA ARG A 428 19.03 2.07 14.20
C ARG A 428 18.51 0.66 14.43
N GLN A 429 17.96 -0.01 13.42
CA GLN A 429 17.51 -1.40 13.56
C GLN A 429 18.68 -2.35 13.81
N TYR A 430 19.87 -2.03 13.28
CA TYR A 430 21.10 -2.83 13.39
C TYR A 430 21.96 -2.48 14.60
N ILE A 431 21.58 -1.46 15.38
CA ILE A 431 22.27 -1.15 16.64
C ILE A 431 21.86 -2.22 17.67
N PRO A 432 22.84 -2.83 18.37
CA PRO A 432 22.55 -3.78 19.44
C PRO A 432 21.83 -3.08 20.59
N ARG A 433 20.76 -3.71 21.08
CA ARG A 433 20.11 -3.34 22.33
C ARG A 433 20.98 -3.74 23.53
N SER A 434 20.68 -3.20 24.70
CA SER A 434 21.36 -3.62 25.94
C SER A 434 21.23 -5.13 26.13
N GLY A 435 22.36 -5.84 26.18
CA GLY A 435 22.43 -7.30 26.29
C GLY A 435 22.32 -8.08 24.98
N GLU A 436 22.19 -7.41 23.83
CA GLU A 436 22.15 -8.01 22.49
C GLU A 436 23.54 -7.94 21.85
N THR A 437 23.99 -9.01 21.16
CA THR A 437 25.23 -8.94 20.37
C THR A 437 24.98 -8.27 19.02
N ARG A 438 26.05 -7.89 18.32
CA ARG A 438 25.93 -7.36 16.94
C ARG A 438 25.36 -8.38 15.97
N ALA A 439 25.64 -9.67 16.16
CA ALA A 439 25.09 -10.74 15.34
C ALA A 439 23.57 -10.85 15.54
N ASP A 440 23.10 -10.81 16.79
CA ASP A 440 21.68 -10.87 17.13
C ASP A 440 20.91 -9.66 16.58
N ALA A 441 21.48 -8.46 16.69
CA ALA A 441 20.91 -7.24 16.12
C ALA A 441 20.74 -7.34 14.60
N ASN A 442 21.72 -7.92 13.90
CA ASN A 442 21.64 -8.17 12.47
C ASN A 442 20.54 -9.18 12.11
N ILE A 443 20.40 -10.26 12.87
CA ILE A 443 19.34 -11.26 12.68
C ILE A 443 17.97 -10.61 12.88
N ARG A 444 17.79 -9.86 13.98
CA ARG A 444 16.54 -9.14 14.28
C ARG A 444 16.18 -8.13 13.19
N ALA A 445 17.12 -7.30 12.76
CA ALA A 445 16.89 -6.32 11.70
C ALA A 445 16.53 -7.00 10.37
N SER A 446 17.22 -8.08 10.02
CA SER A 446 16.93 -8.86 8.80
C SER A 446 15.54 -9.50 8.85
N GLN A 447 15.12 -10.01 10.01
CA GLN A 447 13.78 -10.56 10.18
C GLN A 447 12.71 -9.46 10.08
N GLN A 448 12.92 -8.31 10.72
CA GLN A 448 12.01 -7.17 10.61
C GLN A 448 11.88 -6.66 9.17
N GLN A 449 12.97 -6.66 8.41
CA GLN A 449 12.94 -6.30 6.99
C GLN A 449 12.10 -7.31 6.19
N LYS A 450 12.33 -8.61 6.37
CA LYS A 450 11.53 -9.67 5.72
C LYS A 450 10.04 -9.53 6.06
N ASP A 451 9.71 -9.33 7.34
CA ASP A 451 8.33 -9.14 7.80
C ASP A 451 7.71 -7.88 7.17
N ALA A 452 8.47 -6.78 7.05
CA ALA A 452 7.99 -5.54 6.46
C ALA A 452 7.76 -5.68 4.94
N GLU A 453 8.67 -6.35 4.23
CA GLU A 453 8.54 -6.67 2.80
C GLU A 453 7.33 -7.58 2.55
N GLU A 454 7.14 -8.59 3.40
CA GLU A 454 5.98 -9.48 3.36
C GLU A 454 4.67 -8.70 3.58
N ARG A 455 4.61 -7.85 4.61
CA ARG A 455 3.45 -6.96 4.86
C ARG A 455 3.16 -6.05 3.68
N LYS A 456 4.18 -5.47 3.06
CA LYS A 456 4.03 -4.62 1.87
C LYS A 456 3.50 -5.42 0.68
N ARG A 457 4.01 -6.61 0.42
CA ARG A 457 3.54 -7.53 -0.63
C ARG A 457 2.07 -7.90 -0.40
N ILE A 458 1.71 -8.23 0.85
CA ILE A 458 0.34 -8.54 1.26
C ILE A 458 -0.58 -7.35 1.00
N TYR A 459 -0.20 -6.15 1.44
CA TYR A 459 -1.00 -4.95 1.26
C TYR A 459 -1.19 -4.60 -0.22
N SER A 460 -0.11 -4.63 -1.02
CA SER A 460 -0.18 -4.36 -2.46
C SER A 460 -1.14 -5.31 -3.19
N ARG A 461 -1.12 -6.61 -2.83
CA ARG A 461 -2.05 -7.60 -3.39
C ARG A 461 -3.49 -7.34 -2.99
N LYS A 462 -3.73 -6.99 -1.72
CA LYS A 462 -5.05 -6.59 -1.25
C LYS A 462 -5.55 -5.37 -2.00
N GLU A 463 -4.69 -4.38 -2.22
CA GLU A 463 -5.03 -3.14 -2.94
C GLU A 463 -5.37 -3.42 -4.40
N GLU A 464 -4.60 -4.26 -5.08
CA GLU A 464 -4.89 -4.68 -6.45
C GLU A 464 -6.21 -5.45 -6.53
N LYS A 465 -6.46 -6.37 -5.59
CA LYS A 465 -7.73 -7.13 -5.51
C LYS A 465 -8.92 -6.22 -5.25
N PHE A 466 -8.78 -5.24 -4.37
CA PHE A 466 -9.77 -4.20 -4.11
C PHE A 466 -10.09 -3.44 -5.40
N LYS A 467 -9.07 -2.85 -6.05
CA LYS A 467 -9.23 -2.12 -7.32
C LYS A 467 -9.87 -2.98 -8.40
N LYS A 468 -9.47 -4.25 -8.54
CA LYS A 468 -10.07 -5.19 -9.50
C LYS A 468 -11.55 -5.40 -9.20
N ARG A 469 -11.91 -5.70 -7.95
CA ARG A 469 -13.31 -5.92 -7.55
C ARG A 469 -14.17 -4.67 -7.74
N THR A 470 -13.70 -3.49 -7.34
CA THR A 470 -14.43 -2.24 -7.55
C THR A 470 -14.73 -2.00 -9.04
N ARG A 471 -13.73 -2.20 -9.91
CA ARG A 471 -13.91 -2.08 -11.37
C ARG A 471 -14.86 -3.14 -11.91
N SER A 472 -14.70 -4.40 -11.51
CA SER A 472 -15.55 -5.50 -11.96
C SER A 472 -17.00 -5.32 -11.53
N LEU A 473 -17.25 -4.90 -10.30
CA LEU A 473 -18.60 -4.60 -9.80
C LEU A 473 -19.24 -3.46 -10.57
N ALA A 474 -18.49 -2.38 -10.84
CA ALA A 474 -18.98 -1.28 -11.66
C ALA A 474 -19.35 -1.70 -13.08
N ASN A 475 -18.69 -2.72 -13.64
CA ASN A 475 -19.03 -3.28 -14.95
C ASN A 475 -20.23 -4.22 -14.86
N LEU A 476 -20.21 -5.18 -13.93
CA LEU A 476 -21.30 -6.15 -13.74
C LEU A 476 -22.64 -5.46 -13.45
N LEU A 477 -22.63 -4.38 -12.67
CA LEU A 477 -23.84 -3.61 -12.36
C LEU A 477 -24.47 -2.93 -13.57
N LYS A 478 -23.73 -2.68 -14.66
CA LYS A 478 -24.29 -2.08 -15.89
C LYS A 478 -25.18 -3.07 -16.63
N ASP A 479 -24.80 -4.34 -16.63
CA ASP A 479 -25.44 -5.40 -17.42
C ASP A 479 -26.32 -6.34 -16.57
N ALA A 480 -26.44 -6.07 -15.27
CA ALA A 480 -27.15 -6.94 -14.33
C ALA A 480 -28.68 -6.86 -14.51
N ASN A 481 -29.33 -8.04 -14.47
CA ASN A 481 -30.77 -8.14 -14.28
C ASN A 481 -31.17 -7.68 -12.86
N ASN A 482 -32.46 -7.40 -12.62
CA ASN A 482 -32.93 -6.87 -11.34
C ASN A 482 -32.60 -7.76 -10.12
N ALA A 483 -32.59 -9.09 -10.28
CA ALA A 483 -32.34 -10.03 -9.17
C ALA A 483 -30.84 -10.09 -8.80
N ASP A 484 -29.96 -10.12 -9.78
CA ASP A 484 -28.50 -10.10 -9.59
C ASP A 484 -28.02 -8.71 -9.16
N ARG A 485 -28.70 -7.65 -9.60
CA ARG A 485 -28.35 -6.27 -9.28
C ARG A 485 -28.34 -6.00 -7.78
N VAL A 486 -29.35 -6.47 -7.04
CA VAL A 486 -29.41 -6.30 -5.57
C VAL A 486 -28.20 -6.96 -4.89
N GLN A 487 -27.82 -8.17 -5.32
CA GLN A 487 -26.65 -8.87 -4.77
C GLN A 487 -25.34 -8.16 -5.11
N LEU A 488 -25.23 -7.63 -6.32
CA LEU A 488 -24.05 -6.87 -6.76
C LEU A 488 -23.94 -5.50 -6.07
N GLU A 489 -25.06 -4.82 -5.81
CA GLU A 489 -25.09 -3.56 -5.04
C GLU A 489 -24.67 -3.82 -3.59
N MET A 490 -25.21 -4.86 -2.96
CA MET A 490 -24.75 -5.30 -1.63
C MET A 490 -23.26 -5.67 -1.63
N ALA A 491 -22.78 -6.38 -2.65
CA ALA A 491 -21.36 -6.72 -2.77
C ALA A 491 -20.49 -5.47 -2.95
N LYS A 492 -20.98 -4.45 -3.66
CA LYS A 492 -20.32 -3.15 -3.81
C LYS A 492 -20.20 -2.44 -2.46
N ASP A 493 -21.29 -2.33 -1.71
CA ASP A 493 -21.27 -1.71 -0.38
C ASP A 493 -20.32 -2.45 0.57
N ILE A 494 -20.33 -3.78 0.54
CA ILE A 494 -19.39 -4.62 1.29
C ILE A 494 -17.93 -4.30 0.90
N VAL A 495 -17.62 -4.24 -0.39
CA VAL A 495 -16.26 -3.98 -0.87
C VAL A 495 -15.78 -2.58 -0.48
N GLU A 496 -16.64 -1.57 -0.62
CA GLU A 496 -16.35 -0.18 -0.25
C GLU A 496 -16.13 -0.02 1.26
N GLU A 497 -16.95 -0.66 2.10
CA GLU A 497 -16.82 -0.60 3.56
C GLU A 497 -15.60 -1.38 4.06
N LEU A 498 -15.31 -2.53 3.45
CA LEU A 498 -14.14 -3.34 3.81
C LEU A 498 -12.80 -2.74 3.37
N ASP A 499 -12.82 -1.89 2.35
CA ASP A 499 -11.64 -1.30 1.71
C ASP A 499 -10.57 -2.36 1.36
N VAL A 500 -9.31 -1.94 1.21
CA VAL A 500 -8.14 -2.78 1.03
C VAL A 500 -8.03 -3.83 2.14
N ASP A 501 -8.25 -3.46 3.40
CA ASP A 501 -7.98 -4.34 4.54
C ASP A 501 -8.88 -5.57 4.59
N GLY A 502 -10.12 -5.44 4.14
CA GLY A 502 -11.06 -6.54 4.06
C GLY A 502 -10.93 -7.38 2.80
N GLN A 503 -9.99 -7.10 1.90
CA GLN A 503 -9.64 -8.05 0.86
C GLN A 503 -8.82 -9.21 1.43
N SER A 504 -9.14 -10.43 0.98
CA SER A 504 -8.27 -11.56 1.29
C SER A 504 -6.98 -11.41 0.48
N SER A 505 -5.85 -11.22 1.17
CA SER A 505 -4.58 -11.65 0.60
C SER A 505 -4.63 -13.17 0.58
N GLU A 506 -4.82 -13.82 -0.55
CA GLU A 506 -4.62 -15.27 -0.59
C GLU A 506 -3.14 -15.48 -0.23
N TYR A 507 -2.86 -16.09 0.93
CA TYR A 507 -1.53 -16.13 1.58
C TYR A 507 -0.58 -17.11 0.87
N THR A 508 -0.75 -17.33 -0.41
CA THR A 508 -0.48 -18.65 -0.99
C THR A 508 0.15 -18.59 -2.37
N ASP A 509 0.98 -17.58 -2.58
CA ASP A 509 2.03 -17.60 -3.60
C ASP A 509 3.39 -17.50 -2.88
N ASN A 510 3.63 -18.38 -1.90
CA ASN A 510 5.00 -18.85 -1.76
C ASN A 510 5.30 -19.60 -3.04
N GLU A 511 6.39 -19.21 -3.70
CA GLU A 511 6.87 -19.85 -4.93
C GLU A 511 7.39 -21.27 -4.66
N ASP A 512 7.43 -21.68 -3.39
CA ASP A 512 7.60 -23.08 -3.02
C ASP A 512 6.44 -23.89 -3.60
N MET A 513 6.76 -24.80 -4.51
CA MET A 513 5.91 -25.76 -5.23
C MET A 513 4.93 -26.58 -4.35
N SER A 514 4.88 -26.35 -3.04
CA SER A 514 3.83 -26.83 -2.14
C SER A 514 2.56 -25.98 -2.31
N GLY A 515 1.52 -26.56 -2.91
CA GLY A 515 0.26 -25.87 -3.27
C GLY A 515 -0.37 -24.96 -2.21
N LEU A 516 -1.27 -24.08 -2.65
CA LEU A 516 -1.84 -22.99 -1.83
C LEU A 516 -2.41 -23.52 -0.49
N LYS A 517 -1.73 -23.24 0.64
CA LYS A 517 -2.24 -23.48 2.00
C LYS A 517 -3.31 -22.47 2.40
N VAL A 518 -4.58 -22.84 2.31
CA VAL A 518 -5.68 -21.98 2.77
C VAL A 518 -5.87 -22.19 4.28
N LEU A 519 -5.38 -21.24 5.07
CA LEU A 519 -5.63 -21.18 6.53
C LEU A 519 -7.12 -20.92 6.79
N VAL A 520 -7.70 -21.60 7.78
CA VAL A 520 -9.06 -21.33 8.24
C VAL A 520 -9.06 -19.96 8.95
N PRO A 521 -9.85 -18.96 8.50
CA PRO A 521 -9.92 -17.67 9.19
C PRO A 521 -10.41 -17.85 10.63
N ASN A 522 -9.73 -17.23 11.60
CA ASN A 522 -10.08 -17.31 13.02
C ASN A 522 -11.44 -16.63 13.32
N PHE A 523 -11.88 -15.72 12.46
CA PHE A 523 -13.19 -15.08 12.47
C PHE A 523 -13.88 -15.45 11.16
N ARG A 524 -14.90 -16.30 11.23
CA ARG A 524 -15.59 -16.83 10.05
C ARG A 524 -16.34 -15.71 9.34
N ARG A 525 -15.81 -15.22 8.21
CA ARG A 525 -16.55 -14.41 7.24
C ARG A 525 -17.52 -15.26 6.42
N ARG A 526 -18.30 -16.12 7.07
CA ARG A 526 -19.09 -17.17 6.41
C ARG A 526 -20.08 -16.58 5.41
N ALA A 527 -20.70 -15.45 5.74
CA ALA A 527 -21.62 -14.74 4.87
C ALA A 527 -20.89 -14.05 3.69
N ILE A 528 -19.88 -13.23 3.94
CA ILE A 528 -19.31 -12.38 2.88
C ILE A 528 -18.51 -13.19 1.83
N GLY A 529 -17.86 -14.27 2.25
CA GLY A 529 -16.97 -15.07 1.41
C GLY A 529 -17.64 -15.56 0.12
N PRO A 530 -18.76 -16.30 0.19
CA PRO A 530 -19.53 -16.74 -0.98
C PRO A 530 -19.95 -15.61 -1.92
N LEU A 531 -20.43 -14.48 -1.38
CA LEU A 531 -20.85 -13.34 -2.19
C LEU A 531 -19.69 -12.75 -3.00
N LEU A 532 -18.55 -12.47 -2.36
CA LEU A 532 -17.38 -11.95 -3.05
C LEU A 532 -16.74 -12.98 -3.98
N HIS A 533 -16.86 -14.28 -3.67
CA HIS A 533 -16.43 -15.35 -4.57
C HIS A 533 -17.24 -15.35 -5.86
N ARG A 534 -18.57 -15.23 -5.76
CA ARG A 534 -19.47 -15.15 -6.91
C ARG A 534 -19.16 -13.95 -7.79
N VAL A 535 -18.87 -12.79 -7.18
CA VAL A 535 -18.40 -11.61 -7.92
C VAL A 535 -17.09 -11.89 -8.66
N ASP A 536 -16.12 -12.53 -8.00
CA ASP A 536 -14.83 -12.88 -8.63
C ASP A 536 -15.01 -13.89 -9.78
N GLU A 537 -15.99 -14.79 -9.71
CA GLU A 537 -16.34 -15.73 -10.77
C GLU A 537 -17.03 -15.06 -11.95
N GLN A 538 -18.04 -14.23 -11.71
CA GLN A 538 -18.73 -13.45 -12.75
C GLN A 538 -17.77 -12.48 -13.45
N ALA A 539 -16.89 -11.83 -12.69
CA ALA A 539 -15.83 -10.98 -13.23
C ALA A 539 -14.88 -11.78 -14.14
N ARG A 540 -14.45 -12.97 -13.71
CA ARG A 540 -13.60 -13.85 -14.55
C ARG A 540 -14.32 -14.34 -15.79
N ALA A 541 -15.60 -14.68 -15.69
CA ALA A 541 -16.42 -15.11 -16.83
C ALA A 541 -16.59 -14.00 -17.85
N SER A 542 -16.92 -12.78 -17.42
CA SER A 542 -17.04 -11.60 -18.30
C SER A 542 -15.71 -11.21 -18.95
N GLU A 543 -14.60 -11.22 -18.20
CA GLU A 543 -13.25 -10.98 -18.73
C GLU A 543 -12.88 -12.03 -19.79
N LYS A 544 -13.21 -13.31 -19.53
CA LYS A 544 -13.01 -14.41 -20.48
C LYS A 544 -13.87 -14.25 -21.74
N GLN A 545 -15.12 -13.81 -21.61
CA GLN A 545 -16.00 -13.54 -22.75
C GLN A 545 -15.47 -12.39 -23.60
N LEU A 546 -15.04 -11.29 -22.98
CA LEU A 546 -14.43 -10.15 -23.67
C LEU A 546 -13.14 -10.54 -24.41
N ARG A 547 -12.28 -11.34 -23.78
CA ARG A 547 -11.07 -11.83 -24.45
C ARG A 547 -11.37 -12.69 -25.66
N ARG A 548 -12.40 -13.56 -25.57
CA ARG A 548 -12.87 -14.36 -26.69
C ARG A 548 -13.43 -13.51 -27.82
N SER A 549 -14.21 -12.46 -27.52
CA SER A 549 -14.73 -11.56 -28.55
C SER A 549 -13.64 -10.72 -29.23
N LEU A 550 -12.53 -10.47 -28.54
CA LEU A 550 -11.33 -9.82 -29.10
C LEU A 550 -10.38 -10.80 -29.83
N GLY A 551 -10.77 -12.07 -30.01
CA GLY A 551 -9.93 -13.08 -30.66
C GLY A 551 -8.69 -13.50 -29.87
N MET A 552 -8.58 -13.11 -28.59
CA MET A 552 -7.42 -13.46 -27.77
C MET A 552 -7.52 -14.90 -27.26
N ARG A 553 -6.50 -15.71 -27.55
CA ARG A 553 -6.41 -17.09 -27.04
C ARG A 553 -6.43 -17.11 -25.50
N GLU A 554 -7.15 -18.08 -24.97
CA GLU A 554 -7.28 -18.27 -23.52
C GLU A 554 -5.92 -18.71 -22.96
N ARG A 555 -5.37 -17.94 -22.01
CA ARG A 555 -4.19 -18.39 -21.26
C ARG A 555 -4.67 -19.41 -20.23
N ASN A 556 -4.36 -20.68 -20.45
CA ASN A 556 -4.57 -21.73 -19.46
C ASN A 556 -3.58 -21.55 -18.32
N ASN A 557 -3.91 -20.67 -17.37
CA ASN A 557 -3.17 -20.62 -16.12
C ASN A 557 -3.42 -21.94 -15.40
N ALA A 558 -2.35 -22.70 -15.16
CA ALA A 558 -2.43 -23.95 -14.40
C ALA A 558 -3.24 -23.71 -13.12
N VAL A 559 -4.34 -24.45 -12.95
CA VAL A 559 -5.18 -24.34 -11.76
C VAL A 559 -4.36 -24.81 -10.58
N LYS A 560 -3.78 -23.86 -9.85
CA LYS A 560 -3.06 -24.16 -8.62
C LYS A 560 -4.05 -24.78 -7.63
N ARG A 561 -3.89 -26.07 -7.31
CA ARG A 561 -4.76 -26.78 -6.36
C ARG A 561 -4.62 -26.13 -4.99
N ARG A 562 -5.75 -25.73 -4.40
CA ARG A 562 -5.84 -25.23 -3.02
C ARG A 562 -5.85 -26.41 -2.06
N ARG A 563 -4.90 -26.44 -1.13
CA ARG A 563 -4.92 -27.35 0.02
C ARG A 563 -5.44 -26.59 1.23
N ILE A 564 -6.66 -26.89 1.66
CA ILE A 564 -7.20 -26.35 2.91
C ILE A 564 -6.37 -26.95 4.05
N THR A 565 -5.70 -26.11 4.83
CA THR A 565 -4.99 -26.55 6.04
C THR A 565 -5.93 -26.38 7.23
N GLN A 566 -5.79 -27.26 8.24
CA GLN A 566 -6.51 -27.09 9.52
C GLN A 566 -5.90 -25.99 10.40
N GLU A 567 -4.80 -25.39 9.96
CA GLU A 567 -4.16 -24.29 10.66
C GLU A 567 -5.05 -23.05 10.66
N VAL A 568 -5.26 -22.49 11.86
CA VAL A 568 -6.05 -21.28 12.07
C VAL A 568 -5.21 -20.05 11.72
N SER A 569 -5.79 -19.15 10.93
CA SER A 569 -5.13 -17.91 10.53
C SER A 569 -4.90 -16.99 11.73
N ARG A 570 -3.64 -16.61 12.00
CA ARG A 570 -3.29 -15.59 13.02
C ARG A 570 -3.63 -14.15 12.62
N ARG A 571 -4.49 -13.95 11.60
CA ARG A 571 -4.82 -12.62 11.10
C ARG A 571 -5.58 -11.82 12.14
N THR A 572 -5.20 -10.56 12.26
CA THR A 572 -5.96 -9.56 13.02
C THR A 572 -7.37 -9.45 12.47
N VAL A 573 -8.35 -9.46 13.37
CA VAL A 573 -9.76 -9.26 13.05
C VAL A 573 -9.90 -7.86 12.45
N VAL A 574 -10.62 -7.75 11.32
CA VAL A 574 -10.88 -6.45 10.71
C VAL A 574 -11.83 -5.68 11.61
N LYS A 575 -11.46 -4.45 11.95
CA LYS A 575 -12.21 -3.54 12.81
C LYS A 575 -13.20 -2.72 12.00
N LYS A 576 -14.16 -2.07 12.66
CA LYS A 576 -15.12 -1.13 12.04
C LYS A 576 -16.06 -1.76 11.03
N LEU A 577 -16.29 -3.06 11.12
CA LEU A 577 -17.32 -3.70 10.31
C LEU A 577 -18.66 -3.62 11.03
N PRO A 578 -19.78 -3.57 10.29
CA PRO A 578 -21.10 -3.79 10.86
C PRO A 578 -21.16 -5.08 11.66
N GLN A 579 -21.95 -5.11 12.73
CA GLN A 579 -22.08 -6.29 13.60
C GLN A 579 -22.40 -7.56 12.80
N SER A 580 -23.28 -7.43 11.80
CA SER A 580 -23.74 -8.52 10.94
C SER A 580 -22.63 -9.19 10.14
N TYR A 581 -21.47 -8.54 9.96
CA TYR A 581 -20.34 -9.08 9.19
C TYR A 581 -19.50 -10.09 9.97
N TYR A 582 -19.67 -10.11 11.29
CA TYR A 582 -19.00 -11.06 12.16
C TYR A 582 -19.89 -12.28 12.37
N ASP A 583 -19.26 -13.44 12.52
CA ASP A 583 -19.95 -14.66 12.92
C ASP A 583 -20.60 -14.44 14.31
N PRO A 584 -21.90 -14.72 14.49
CA PRO A 584 -22.58 -14.50 15.76
C PRO A 584 -21.94 -15.30 16.91
N GLY A 585 -21.46 -16.51 16.64
CA GLY A 585 -20.76 -17.35 17.63
C GLY A 585 -19.39 -16.78 17.99
N PHE A 586 -18.67 -16.22 17.01
CA PHE A 586 -17.44 -15.47 17.25
C PHE A 586 -17.69 -14.27 18.16
N LEU A 587 -18.67 -13.41 17.83
CA LEU A 587 -19.01 -12.27 18.68
C LEU A 587 -19.43 -12.73 20.08
N ALA A 588 -20.27 -13.75 20.18
CA ALA A 588 -20.71 -14.34 21.44
C ALA A 588 -19.54 -14.79 22.32
N GLY A 589 -18.47 -15.32 21.72
CA GLY A 589 -17.27 -15.76 22.44
C GLY A 589 -16.30 -14.64 22.85
N LEU A 590 -16.47 -13.41 22.36
CA LEU A 590 -15.62 -12.28 22.75
C LEU A 590 -16.07 -11.65 24.08
N SER A 591 -15.09 -11.26 24.89
CA SER A 591 -15.31 -10.40 26.06
C SER A 591 -15.78 -9.00 25.62
N VAL A 592 -16.38 -8.24 26.55
CA VAL A 592 -16.85 -6.87 26.30
C VAL A 592 -15.70 -5.98 25.81
N ALA A 593 -14.54 -6.06 26.46
CA ALA A 593 -13.35 -5.30 26.07
C ALA A 593 -12.86 -5.67 24.66
N GLU A 594 -12.89 -6.95 24.28
CA GLU A 594 -12.51 -7.38 22.93
C GLU A 594 -13.50 -6.89 21.87
N ARG A 595 -14.81 -6.86 22.18
CA ARG A 595 -15.81 -6.27 21.28
C ARG A 595 -15.62 -4.78 21.10
N GLU A 596 -15.33 -4.04 22.17
CA GLU A 596 -15.01 -2.60 22.09
C GLU A 596 -13.78 -2.34 21.22
N LEU A 597 -12.77 -3.22 21.29
CA LEU A 597 -11.57 -3.13 20.43
C LEU A 597 -11.85 -3.33 18.94
N LEU A 598 -12.96 -3.98 18.57
CA LEU A 598 -13.39 -4.12 17.18
C LEU A 598 -13.98 -2.83 16.62
N VAL A 599 -14.47 -1.92 17.46
CA VAL A 599 -15.13 -0.67 17.06
C VAL A 599 -16.24 -0.96 16.04
N ILE A 600 -17.19 -1.83 16.41
CA ILE A 600 -18.26 -2.29 15.51
C ILE A 600 -19.02 -1.07 14.95
N SER A 601 -19.26 -1.07 13.64
CA SER A 601 -20.00 0.01 12.98
C SER A 601 -21.50 -0.17 13.23
N ASP A 602 -22.19 0.91 13.63
CA ASP A 602 -23.66 0.92 13.79
C ASP A 602 -24.40 0.93 12.43
N ARG A 603 -23.65 1.04 11.33
CA ARG A 603 -24.22 1.10 9.98
C ARG A 603 -24.84 -0.24 9.62
N GLN A 604 -26.17 -0.28 9.57
CA GLN A 604 -26.89 -1.42 9.00
C GLN A 604 -26.82 -1.35 7.48
N LEU A 605 -26.48 -2.48 6.85
CA LEU A 605 -26.67 -2.65 5.42
C LEU A 605 -28.01 -3.33 5.22
N THR A 606 -28.94 -2.56 4.66
CA THR A 606 -30.23 -3.04 4.22
C THR A 606 -30.04 -4.30 3.37
N LEU A 607 -30.78 -5.36 3.68
CA LEU A 607 -30.78 -6.68 3.00
C LEU A 607 -29.63 -7.63 3.33
N PHE A 608 -28.56 -7.20 4.02
CA PHE A 608 -27.47 -8.12 4.36
C PHE A 608 -27.90 -9.18 5.38
N GLU A 609 -28.68 -8.80 6.39
CA GLU A 609 -29.21 -9.75 7.38
C GLU A 609 -30.16 -10.76 6.75
N GLU A 610 -31.08 -10.33 5.89
CA GLU A 610 -31.99 -11.22 5.16
C GLU A 610 -31.21 -12.21 4.28
N TRP A 611 -30.21 -11.71 3.55
CA TRP A 611 -29.35 -12.55 2.73
C TRP A 611 -28.52 -13.54 3.57
N ALA A 612 -27.94 -13.08 4.67
CA ALA A 612 -27.16 -13.93 5.58
C ALA A 612 -28.03 -15.05 6.17
N GLN A 613 -29.25 -14.73 6.61
CA GLN A 613 -30.23 -15.71 7.10
C GLN A 613 -30.62 -16.73 6.01
N MET A 614 -30.81 -16.28 4.76
CA MET A 614 -31.06 -17.20 3.63
C MET A 614 -29.88 -18.17 3.43
N GLN A 615 -28.64 -17.70 3.52
CA GLN A 615 -27.45 -18.55 3.35
C GLN A 615 -27.27 -19.52 4.52
N GLU A 616 -27.53 -19.10 5.76
CA GLU A 616 -27.49 -19.99 6.93
C GLU A 616 -28.54 -21.11 6.85
N GLY A 617 -29.74 -20.79 6.35
CA GLY A 617 -30.79 -21.78 6.09
C GLY A 617 -30.40 -22.83 5.05
N VAL A 618 -29.54 -22.50 4.09
CA VAL A 618 -28.98 -23.45 3.10
C VAL A 618 -27.85 -24.27 3.71
N LEU A 619 -26.96 -23.65 4.48
CA LEU A 619 -25.82 -24.31 5.12
C LEU A 619 -26.19 -25.25 6.26
N MET A 620 -27.33 -25.04 6.93
CA MET A 620 -27.86 -25.96 7.95
C MET A 620 -28.58 -27.17 7.34
N ARG A 621 -28.86 -27.14 6.02
CA ARG A 621 -29.52 -28.24 5.29
C ARG A 621 -28.52 -29.13 4.53
N ILE A 622 -27.26 -28.72 4.41
CA ILE A 622 -26.14 -29.47 3.85
C ILE A 622 -25.35 -30.05 5.02
#